data_AF-A0ABD0RUN3-F1
#
_entry.id   AF-A0ABD0RUN3-F1
#
_cell.length_a   1.000
_cell.length_b   1.000
_cell.length_c   1.000
_cell.angle_alpha   90.00
_cell.angle_beta   90.00
_cell.angle_gamma   90.00
#
_symmetry.space_group_name_H-M   'P 1'
#
loop_
_entity.id
_entity.type
_entity.pdbx_description
1 polymer ?
#
loop_
_entity_poly.entity_id
_entity_poly.type
_entity_poly.pdbx_seq_one_letter_code
_entity_poly.pdbx_strand_id
1 'polypeptide(L)' 'LSEDPEYSQRLQYLGDKQQNCSIRLNHVTQKDEHEYRFRFKTDVTNGKWIGKPGVSLTVTGDFHE' A
#
# COMPACT_ATOMS: atom_id res chain seq x y z
N LEU A 1 2.59 -7.16 -0.93
CA LEU A 1 2.84 -5.89 -0.22
C LEU A 1 3.45 -6.19 1.14
N SER A 2 2.74 -6.68 2.16
CA SER A 2 3.41 -7.08 3.41
C SER A 2 4.39 -8.26 3.25
N GLU A 3 4.10 -9.18 2.31
CA GLU A 3 4.97 -10.33 1.98
C GLU A 3 6.10 -9.99 1.00
N ASP A 4 6.09 -8.76 0.46
CA ASP A 4 7.17 -8.32 -0.41
C ASP A 4 8.37 -7.91 0.48
N PRO A 5 9.56 -8.51 0.28
CA PRO A 5 10.74 -8.19 1.09
C PRO A 5 11.03 -6.69 1.18
N GLU A 6 10.81 -5.93 0.11
CA GLU A 6 11.05 -4.48 0.03
C GLU A 6 10.18 -3.67 1.01
N TYR A 7 8.98 -4.16 1.29
CA TYR A 7 7.98 -3.50 2.12
C TYR A 7 7.88 -4.13 3.52
N SER A 8 8.36 -5.37 3.70
CA SER A 8 8.19 -6.15 4.93
C SER A 8 8.66 -5.44 6.23
N GLN A 9 9.72 -4.63 6.16
CA GLN A 9 10.25 -3.88 7.30
C GLN A 9 9.68 -2.46 7.44
N ARG A 10 9.03 -1.96 6.39
CA ARG A 10 8.58 -0.55 6.30
C ARG A 10 7.07 -0.41 6.40
N LEU A 11 6.33 -1.46 6.09
CA LEU A 11 4.87 -1.48 6.04
C LEU A 11 4.30 -2.04 7.35
N GLN A 12 3.47 -1.23 8.01
CA GLN A 12 2.74 -1.62 9.21
C GLN A 12 1.24 -1.62 8.91
N TYR A 13 0.55 -2.72 9.23
CA TYR A 13 -0.90 -2.75 9.20
C TYR A 13 -1.45 -2.17 10.51
N LEU A 14 -2.31 -1.15 10.39
CA LEU A 14 -2.92 -0.44 11.51
C LEU A 14 -4.43 -0.69 11.62
N GLY A 15 -4.97 -1.52 10.73
CA GLY A 15 -6.39 -1.83 10.67
C GLY A 15 -6.86 -2.77 11.78
N ASP A 16 -8.18 -2.84 11.94
CA ASP A 16 -8.86 -3.74 12.88
C ASP A 16 -9.26 -5.07 12.23
N LYS A 17 -8.94 -5.26 10.94
CA LYS A 17 -9.32 -6.41 10.10
C LYS A 17 -10.83 -6.59 9.91
N GLN A 18 -11.64 -5.61 10.29
CA GLN A 18 -13.09 -5.60 10.10
C GLN A 18 -13.49 -4.52 9.10
N GLN A 19 -13.33 -3.25 9.48
CA GLN A 19 -13.73 -2.11 8.64
C GLN A 19 -12.58 -1.12 8.42
N ASN A 20 -11.65 -1.05 9.36
CA ASN A 20 -10.45 -0.27 9.18
C ASN A 20 -9.36 -1.13 8.53
N CYS A 21 -8.92 -0.74 7.34
CA CYS A 21 -7.83 -1.40 6.62
C CYS A 21 -6.65 -0.46 6.38
N SER A 22 -6.40 0.46 7.32
CA SER A 22 -5.30 1.42 7.23
C SER A 22 -3.93 0.75 7.26
N ILE A 23 -3.01 1.27 6.45
CA ILE A 23 -1.59 0.90 6.44
C ILE A 23 -0.74 2.14 6.67
N ARG A 24 0.43 1.95 7.28
CA ARG A 24 1.48 2.96 7.37
C ARG A 24 2.71 2.44 6.63
N LEU A 25 3.24 3.24 5.70
CA LEU A 25 4.51 2.99 5.04
C LEU A 25 5.54 3.98 5.59
N ASN A 26 6.60 3.46 6.19
CA ASN A 26 7.70 4.25 6.76
C ASN A 26 8.89 4.34 5.79
N HIS A 27 9.75 5.35 5.96
CA HIS A 27 10.94 5.56 5.12
C HIS A 27 10.60 5.51 3.62
N VAL A 28 9.63 6.33 3.22
CA VAL A 28 9.19 6.44 1.83
C VAL A 28 10.31 7.08 1.00
N THR A 29 10.59 6.50 -0.16
CA THR A 29 11.59 6.94 -1.13
C THR A 29 10.94 7.17 -2.49
N GLN A 30 11.65 7.75 -3.45
CA GLN A 30 11.13 7.90 -4.80
C GLN A 30 10.74 6.58 -5.49
N LYS A 31 11.31 5.44 -5.07
CA LYS A 31 10.91 4.14 -5.59
C LYS A 31 9.49 3.74 -5.17
N ASP A 32 8.95 4.38 -4.14
CA ASP A 32 7.58 4.16 -3.67
C ASP A 32 6.56 5.05 -4.41
N GLU A 33 6.98 5.88 -5.38
CA GLU A 33 6.10 6.75 -6.15
C GLU A 33 5.23 5.96 -7.15
N HIS A 34 4.01 5.64 -6.73
CA HIS A 34 3.06 4.84 -7.52
C HIS A 34 1.61 5.19 -7.19
N GLU A 35 0.69 4.70 -8.03
CA GLU A 35 -0.73 4.63 -7.67
C GLU A 35 -1.00 3.37 -6.84
N TYR A 36 -1.45 3.57 -5.61
CA TYR A 36 -1.85 2.50 -4.70
C TYR A 36 -3.36 2.27 -4.79
N ARG A 37 -3.75 1.00 -4.82
CA ARG A 37 -5.17 0.59 -4.84
C ARG A 37 -5.45 -0.40 -3.74
N PHE A 38 -6.55 -0.17 -3.06
CA PHE A 38 -7.07 -1.13 -2.10
C PHE A 38 -7.62 -2.37 -2.82
N ARG A 39 -7.39 -3.58 -2.30
CA ARG A 39 -7.87 -4.83 -2.90
C ARG A 39 -8.36 -5.81 -1.84
N PHE A 40 -9.57 -6.33 -2.03
CA PHE A 40 -10.06 -7.50 -1.29
C PHE A 40 -9.97 -8.75 -2.17
N LYS A 41 -9.57 -9.87 -1.56
CA LYS A 41 -9.68 -11.22 -2.13
C LYS A 41 -10.50 -12.04 -1.15
N THR A 42 -11.52 -12.72 -1.65
CA THR A 42 -12.28 -13.71 -0.89
C THR A 42 -11.80 -15.11 -1.26
N ASP A 43 -12.27 -16.10 -0.51
CA ASP A 43 -12.12 -17.53 -0.79
C ASP A 43 -13.03 -18.01 -1.96
N VAL A 44 -14.06 -17.25 -2.31
CA VAL A 44 -14.90 -17.51 -3.49
C VAL A 44 -14.11 -17.45 -4.80
N THR A 45 -14.32 -18.41 -5.69
CA THR A 45 -13.75 -18.43 -7.05
C THR A 45 -14.03 -17.10 -7.77
N ASN A 46 -12.99 -16.43 -8.24
CA ASN A 46 -13.03 -15.09 -8.85
C ASN A 46 -13.53 -13.94 -7.94
N GLY A 47 -13.70 -14.17 -6.65
CA GLY A 47 -14.06 -13.16 -5.67
C GLY A 47 -12.88 -12.22 -5.39
N LYS A 48 -12.69 -11.26 -6.27
CA LYS A 48 -11.68 -10.21 -6.15
C LYS A 48 -12.30 -8.88 -6.48
N TRP A 49 -11.97 -7.87 -5.68
CA TRP A 49 -12.39 -6.51 -5.92
C TRP A 49 -11.20 -5.57 -5.73
N ILE A 50 -11.09 -4.57 -6.61
CA ILE A 50 -10.07 -3.54 -6.56
C ILE A 50 -10.78 -2.20 -6.46
N GLY A 51 -10.43 -1.43 -5.43
CA GLY A 51 -10.94 -0.09 -5.21
C GLY A 51 -10.53 0.86 -6.32
N LYS A 52 -11.50 1.67 -6.75
CA LYS A 52 -11.32 2.76 -7.72
C LYS A 52 -12.04 4.01 -7.18
N PRO A 53 -11.44 5.21 -7.25
CA PRO A 53 -10.10 5.50 -7.78
C PRO A 53 -8.97 4.96 -6.87
N GLY A 54 -7.74 4.95 -7.40
CA GLY A 54 -6.55 4.71 -6.59
C GLY A 54 -6.11 5.98 -5.86
N VAL A 55 -5.04 5.85 -5.07
CA VAL A 55 -4.36 6.95 -4.40
C VAL A 55 -2.96 7.09 -4.99
N SER A 56 -2.66 8.23 -5.60
CA SER A 56 -1.31 8.52 -6.10
C SER A 56 -0.43 9.01 -4.96
N LEU A 57 0.70 8.33 -4.74
CA LEU A 57 1.75 8.79 -3.84
C LEU A 57 2.86 9.42 -4.67
N THR A 58 3.15 10.69 -4.41
CA THR A 58 4.28 11.42 -5.02
C THR A 58 5.27 11.77 -3.91
N VAL A 59 6.54 11.52 -4.15
CA VAL A 59 7.60 11.70 -3.15
C VAL A 59 8.49 12.85 -3.59
N THR A 60 8.33 13.99 -2.93
CA THR A 60 9.09 15.20 -3.21
C THR A 60 10.15 15.42 -2.14
N GLY A 61 11.35 15.79 -2.59
CA GLY A 61 12.52 16.06 -1.75
C GLY A 61 13.68 16.45 -2.64
N ASP A 62 14.47 17.43 -2.21
CA ASP A 62 15.59 17.94 -2.98
C ASP A 62 16.76 16.94 -2.91
N PHE A 63 17.08 16.31 -4.04
CA PHE A 63 18.42 15.76 -4.23
C PHE A 63 19.37 16.94 -4.43
N HIS A 64 20.01 17.38 -3.36
CA HIS A 64 21.30 18.02 -3.50
C HIS A 64 22.34 16.90 -3.62
N GLU A 65 22.73 16.59 -4.87
CA GLU A 65 24.11 16.16 -5.16
C GLU A 65 25.04 17.37 -5.07
#